data_AF-A0A2W5UUZ8-F1
#
_entry.id   AF-A0A2W5UUZ8-F1
#
_cell.length_a   1.000
_cell.length_b   1.000
_cell.length_c   1.000
_cell.angle_alpha   90.00
_cell.angle_beta   90.00
_cell.angle_gamma   90.00
#
_symmetry.space_group_name_H-M   'P 1'
#
loop_
_entity.id
_entity.type
_entity.pdbx_description
1 polymer ?
#
loop_
_entity_poly.entity_id
_entity_poly.type
_entity_poly.pdbx_seq_one_letter_code
_entity_poly.pdbx_strand_id
1 'polypeptide(L)'
;DLAELHGNGSLRLTTRMTFQLHCVLKGDLKTVFSSVVKAMGSTLGACGDVNRNVMSPSAPYKNRPDYALVEQTANEIAELLAPQSGAYYDVWLDGERFFSHQRENPKVTEDRAYNAHGTNFEGCAEPIYGPLFLPRKFKVGVTVPGDNSIDLLTNDLGLVLISDDAGKPLGYDIYVGGGMGRSHGKATTFARIAEPLGFCDLDDVFHAVKAIVAVQRDYGRRDDRKQARLKYLVSEWGIDKFRTVAEYYFGKKFQPFLELPEWEFKSYLGWMDQGDGKWAYGVFVTVRDGGPEGRGDGPAAVCAARANRIGSLAGGGVGAELGAHARRR
;
A
#
# COMPACT_ATOMS: atom_id res chain seq x y z
N ASP A 1 -0.67 13.57 20.79
CA ASP A 1 -0.15 12.51 21.70
C ASP A 1 1.26 12.04 21.32
N LEU A 2 1.47 10.88 20.68
CA LEU A 2 2.84 10.35 20.46
C LEU A 2 3.77 11.32 19.73
N ALA A 3 3.24 12.04 18.73
CA ALA A 3 4.02 13.03 17.99
C ALA A 3 4.45 14.22 18.86
N GLU A 4 3.62 14.66 19.80
CA GLU A 4 3.90 15.79 20.69
C GLU A 4 4.80 15.39 21.86
N LEU A 5 4.58 14.19 22.42
CA LEU A 5 5.28 13.71 23.61
C LEU A 5 6.66 13.15 23.28
N HIS A 6 6.80 12.45 22.15
CA HIS A 6 8.00 11.70 21.80
C HIS A 6 8.59 12.09 20.45
N GLY A 7 7.96 12.99 19.70
CA GLY A 7 8.42 13.43 18.38
C GLY A 7 8.64 14.94 18.31
N ASN A 8 8.54 15.49 17.11
CA ASN A 8 8.66 16.93 16.86
C ASN A 8 7.30 17.67 16.85
N GLY A 9 6.25 17.11 17.43
CA GLY A 9 4.90 17.68 17.42
C GLY A 9 4.15 17.57 16.10
N SER A 10 4.66 16.82 15.11
CA SER A 10 4.03 16.71 13.79
C SER A 10 3.81 15.25 13.35
N LEU A 11 2.75 15.04 12.56
CA LEU A 11 2.51 13.82 11.80
C LEU A 11 2.62 14.10 10.31
N ARG A 12 3.43 13.31 9.61
CA ARG A 12 3.56 13.38 8.15
C ARG A 12 2.74 12.27 7.51
N LEU A 13 1.65 12.64 6.86
CA LEU A 13 0.95 11.75 5.93
C LEU A 13 1.85 11.47 4.72
N THR A 14 1.92 10.24 4.23
CA THR A 14 2.83 9.87 3.13
C THR A 14 2.09 9.62 1.82
N THR A 15 2.81 9.66 0.69
CA THR A 15 2.28 9.28 -0.64
C THR A 15 1.95 7.78 -0.76
N ARG A 16 2.05 7.02 0.33
CA ARG A 16 1.66 5.59 0.39
C ARG A 16 0.63 5.32 1.48
N MET A 17 -0.13 6.33 1.88
CA MET A 17 -1.23 6.21 2.84
C MET A 17 -0.78 5.68 4.20
N THR A 18 0.37 6.16 4.67
CA THR A 18 0.86 5.89 6.03
C THR A 18 1.15 7.18 6.78
N PHE A 19 1.43 7.06 8.07
CA PHE A 19 1.99 8.14 8.88
C PHE A 19 3.51 7.98 9.02
N GLN A 20 4.20 9.10 9.20
CA GLN A 20 5.57 9.18 9.67
C GLN A 20 5.62 10.13 10.87
N LEU A 21 6.32 9.68 11.91
CA LEU A 21 6.58 10.44 13.12
C LEU A 21 8.10 10.64 13.21
N HIS A 22 8.53 11.90 13.26
CA HIS A 22 9.94 12.28 13.14
C HIS A 22 10.53 12.67 14.50
N CYS A 23 11.86 12.64 14.57
CA CYS A 23 12.65 13.09 15.72
C CYS A 23 12.40 12.34 17.03
N VAL A 24 12.00 11.06 16.97
CA VAL A 24 11.91 10.21 18.17
C VAL A 24 13.29 9.95 18.72
N LEU A 25 13.49 10.31 19.99
CA LEU A 25 14.73 10.02 20.69
C LEU A 25 14.89 8.51 20.86
N LYS A 26 16.14 8.02 20.76
CA LYS A 26 16.42 6.57 20.82
C LYS A 26 15.83 5.89 22.06
N GLY A 27 15.86 6.56 23.21
CA GLY A 27 15.30 6.04 24.47
C GLY A 27 13.78 5.82 24.43
N ASP A 28 13.06 6.55 23.59
CA ASP A 28 11.60 6.53 23.50
C ASP A 28 11.09 5.59 22.41
N LEU A 29 11.97 5.05 21.55
CA LEU A 29 11.56 4.21 20.42
C LEU A 29 10.69 3.04 20.88
N LYS A 30 11.09 2.32 21.93
CA LYS A 30 10.31 1.16 22.41
C LYS A 30 8.92 1.57 22.91
N THR A 31 8.83 2.68 23.63
CA THR A 31 7.55 3.26 24.07
C THR A 31 6.68 3.57 22.87
N VAL A 32 7.19 4.32 21.88
CA VAL A 32 6.43 4.70 20.69
C VAL A 32 5.94 3.49 19.92
N PHE A 33 6.81 2.52 19.62
CA PHE A 33 6.45 1.33 18.83
C PHE A 33 5.42 0.46 19.57
N SER A 34 5.62 0.21 20.88
CA SER A 34 4.67 -0.57 21.68
C SER A 34 3.32 0.14 21.82
N SER A 35 3.30 1.46 21.99
CA SER A 35 2.06 2.25 22.03
C SER A 35 1.30 2.20 20.71
N VAL A 36 2.00 2.27 19.57
CA VAL A 36 1.36 2.09 18.24
C VAL A 36 0.69 0.73 18.15
N VAL A 37 1.36 -0.34 18.55
CA VAL A 37 0.78 -1.70 18.50
C VAL A 37 -0.41 -1.84 19.43
N LYS A 38 -0.29 -1.33 20.67
CA LYS A 38 -1.39 -1.35 21.65
C LYS A 38 -2.60 -0.53 21.21
N ALA A 39 -2.41 0.44 20.31
CA ALA A 39 -3.46 1.26 19.70
C ALA A 39 -3.95 0.73 18.34
N MET A 40 -3.81 -0.58 18.07
CA MET A 40 -4.23 -1.26 16.83
C MET A 40 -3.45 -0.84 15.56
N GLY A 41 -2.29 -0.20 15.72
CA GLY A 41 -1.39 0.12 14.61
C GLY A 41 -0.29 -0.94 14.43
N SER A 42 0.47 -0.81 13.35
CA SER A 42 1.71 -1.57 13.16
C SER A 42 2.73 -0.76 12.37
N THR A 43 4.01 -1.00 12.64
CA THR A 43 5.13 -0.47 11.84
C THR A 43 5.92 -1.58 11.15
N LEU A 44 5.48 -2.83 11.31
CA LEU A 44 6.08 -4.00 10.67
C LEU A 44 6.06 -3.82 9.15
N GLY A 45 7.22 -3.95 8.52
CA GLY A 45 7.34 -3.82 7.06
C GLY A 45 7.15 -2.41 6.48
N ALA A 46 6.97 -1.38 7.31
CA ALA A 46 6.88 0.00 6.83
C ALA A 46 8.16 0.45 6.07
N CYS A 47 9.31 -0.10 6.48
CA CYS A 47 10.63 0.07 5.85
C CYS A 47 11.30 -1.29 5.59
N GLY A 48 12.58 -1.29 5.20
CA GLY A 48 13.32 -2.52 4.90
C GLY A 48 13.14 -3.03 3.47
N ASP A 49 13.69 -4.23 3.25
CA ASP A 49 13.69 -4.97 1.97
C ASP A 49 12.58 -6.04 1.99
N VAL A 50 11.36 -5.54 2.17
CA VAL A 50 10.10 -6.27 2.27
C VAL A 50 9.01 -5.54 1.50
N ASN A 51 7.81 -6.12 1.43
CA ASN A 51 6.62 -5.41 0.96
C ASN A 51 6.36 -4.17 1.83
N ARG A 52 6.06 -3.05 1.18
CA ARG A 52 5.63 -1.79 1.82
C ARG A 52 4.12 -1.78 1.96
N ASN A 53 3.58 -0.70 2.55
CA ASN A 53 2.14 -0.50 2.60
C ASN A 53 1.49 -0.72 1.23
N VAL A 54 0.47 -1.58 1.20
CA VAL A 54 -0.32 -1.90 0.00
C VAL A 54 -1.34 -0.78 -0.16
N MET A 55 -1.42 -0.22 -1.37
CA MET A 55 -2.29 0.91 -1.62
C MET A 55 -3.63 0.47 -2.22
N SER A 56 -4.73 1.09 -1.78
CA SER A 56 -6.06 1.03 -2.38
C SER A 56 -6.70 2.43 -2.45
N PRO A 57 -7.72 2.65 -3.28
CA PRO A 57 -8.50 3.89 -3.24
C PRO A 57 -8.99 4.20 -1.83
N SER A 58 -8.82 5.44 -1.37
CA SER A 58 -9.11 5.84 0.02
C SER A 58 -10.54 6.31 0.25
N ALA A 59 -11.35 6.44 -0.81
CA ALA A 59 -12.73 6.87 -0.70
C ALA A 59 -13.58 5.79 0.00
N PRO A 60 -14.26 6.12 1.13
CA PRO A 60 -14.97 5.14 1.93
C PRO A 60 -16.40 4.88 1.40
N TYR A 61 -16.54 4.63 0.10
CA TYR A 61 -17.82 4.31 -0.52
C TYR A 61 -18.42 3.03 0.07
N LYS A 62 -19.73 3.03 0.29
CA LYS A 62 -20.54 1.93 0.82
C LYS A 62 -21.53 1.37 -0.21
N ASN A 63 -21.87 2.17 -1.21
CA ASN A 63 -22.62 1.75 -2.40
C ASN A 63 -21.74 1.21 -3.54
N ARG A 64 -20.44 1.02 -3.29
CA ARG A 64 -19.44 0.54 -4.27
C ARG A 64 -18.77 -0.72 -3.77
N PRO A 65 -19.35 -1.92 -4.03
CA PRO A 65 -18.80 -3.18 -3.55
C PRO A 65 -17.41 -3.49 -4.14
N ASP A 66 -17.13 -3.01 -5.35
CA ASP A 66 -15.82 -3.07 -6.00
C ASP A 66 -14.74 -2.32 -5.20
N TYR A 67 -15.03 -1.12 -4.71
CA TYR A 67 -14.13 -0.35 -3.84
C TYR A 67 -13.86 -1.06 -2.50
N ALA A 68 -14.90 -1.65 -1.89
CA ALA A 68 -14.76 -2.41 -0.66
C ALA A 68 -13.90 -3.68 -0.88
N LEU A 69 -14.07 -4.36 -2.01
CA LEU A 69 -13.29 -5.55 -2.34
C LEU A 69 -11.81 -5.22 -2.58
N VAL A 70 -11.47 -4.15 -3.31
CA VAL A 70 -10.06 -3.78 -3.50
C VAL A 70 -9.39 -3.32 -2.21
N GLU A 71 -10.13 -2.67 -1.30
CA GLU A 71 -9.64 -2.37 0.05
C GLU A 71 -9.37 -3.66 0.83
N GLN A 72 -10.31 -4.61 0.81
CA GLN A 72 -10.14 -5.92 1.44
C GLN A 72 -8.94 -6.67 0.87
N THR A 73 -8.85 -6.80 -0.45
CA THR A 73 -7.72 -7.49 -1.12
C THR A 73 -6.39 -6.80 -0.84
N ALA A 74 -6.34 -5.46 -0.75
CA ALA A 74 -5.13 -4.76 -0.36
C ALA A 74 -4.69 -5.12 1.07
N ASN A 75 -5.62 -5.19 2.01
CA ASN A 75 -5.36 -5.61 3.39
C ASN A 75 -4.89 -7.07 3.45
N GLU A 76 -5.57 -7.97 2.73
CA GLU A 76 -5.23 -9.40 2.68
C GLU A 76 -3.87 -9.65 2.02
N ILE A 77 -3.48 -8.85 1.01
CA ILE A 77 -2.11 -8.91 0.44
C ILE A 77 -1.08 -8.38 1.44
N ALA A 78 -1.41 -7.34 2.22
CA ALA A 78 -0.53 -6.83 3.25
C ALA A 78 -0.29 -7.89 4.34
N GLU A 79 -1.34 -8.61 4.73
CA GLU A 79 -1.27 -9.78 5.63
C GLU A 79 -0.45 -10.90 4.99
N LEU A 80 -0.77 -11.33 3.77
CA LEU A 80 -0.08 -12.38 3.03
C LEU A 80 1.44 -12.17 3.04
N LEU A 81 1.88 -10.94 2.78
CA LEU A 81 3.27 -10.52 2.68
C LEU A 81 3.84 -9.93 3.98
N ALA A 82 3.16 -10.05 5.12
CA ALA A 82 3.71 -9.66 6.41
C ALA A 82 4.84 -10.64 6.83
N PRO A 83 5.98 -10.16 7.34
CA PRO A 83 7.00 -11.03 7.94
C PRO A 83 6.43 -11.91 9.07
N GLN A 84 6.84 -13.17 9.12
CA GLN A 84 6.29 -14.21 9.99
C GLN A 84 7.22 -14.63 11.15
N SER A 85 8.47 -14.16 11.16
CA SER A 85 9.50 -14.60 12.13
C SER A 85 9.23 -14.26 13.61
N GLY A 86 8.27 -13.40 13.91
CA GLY A 86 7.95 -12.97 15.28
C GLY A 86 8.90 -11.92 15.87
N ALA A 87 10.07 -11.70 15.25
CA ALA A 87 11.12 -10.81 15.77
C ALA A 87 10.65 -9.37 16.08
N TYR A 88 9.63 -8.88 15.38
CA TYR A 88 9.04 -7.56 15.65
C TYR A 88 8.41 -7.50 17.06
N TYR A 89 7.65 -8.51 17.44
CA TYR A 89 7.02 -8.56 18.76
C TYR A 89 8.04 -8.87 19.86
N ASP A 90 9.04 -9.69 19.57
CA ASP A 90 10.13 -9.96 20.52
C ASP A 90 10.88 -8.68 20.92
N VAL A 91 11.19 -7.82 19.94
CA VAL A 91 11.93 -6.58 20.18
C VAL A 91 11.08 -5.48 20.81
N TRP A 92 9.86 -5.26 20.28
CA TRP A 92 9.06 -4.09 20.65
C TRP A 92 8.04 -4.35 21.75
N LEU A 93 7.66 -5.61 21.98
CA LEU A 93 6.68 -6.02 22.98
C LEU A 93 7.23 -7.08 23.96
N ASP A 94 8.53 -7.33 23.99
CA ASP A 94 9.15 -8.36 24.85
C ASP A 94 8.52 -9.76 24.67
N GLY A 95 8.07 -10.06 23.44
CA GLY A 95 7.42 -11.32 23.10
C GLY A 95 5.96 -11.43 23.56
N GLU A 96 5.38 -10.37 24.15
CA GLU A 96 3.95 -10.34 24.47
C GLU A 96 3.12 -10.49 23.19
N ARG A 97 2.31 -11.54 23.14
CA ARG A 97 1.36 -11.75 22.04
C ARG A 97 0.22 -10.74 22.17
N PHE A 98 0.14 -9.83 21.22
CA PHE A 98 -0.98 -8.91 21.13
C PHE A 98 -2.13 -9.57 20.35
N PHE A 99 -3.34 -9.49 20.87
CA PHE A 99 -4.53 -9.98 20.18
C PHE A 99 -4.90 -8.98 19.07
N SER A 100 -4.78 -9.37 17.80
CA SER A 100 -5.53 -8.69 16.75
C SER A 100 -7.00 -9.06 16.90
N HIS A 101 -7.88 -8.06 17.01
CA HIS A 101 -9.34 -8.31 17.04
C HIS A 101 -9.86 -8.93 15.73
N GLN A 102 -9.09 -8.80 14.64
CA GLN A 102 -9.36 -9.46 13.37
C GLN A 102 -8.49 -10.70 13.25
N ARG A 103 -9.15 -11.85 13.13
CA ARG A 103 -8.51 -13.10 12.71
C ARG A 103 -8.20 -12.95 11.23
N GLU A 104 -6.95 -13.20 10.85
CA GLU A 104 -6.55 -13.27 9.45
C GLU A 104 -7.51 -14.16 8.66
N ASN A 105 -7.84 -13.75 7.44
CA ASN A 105 -8.69 -14.53 6.56
C ASN A 105 -8.06 -15.93 6.38
N PRO A 106 -8.80 -17.04 6.67
CA PRO A 106 -8.28 -18.39 6.52
C PRO A 106 -7.65 -18.67 5.16
N LYS A 107 -8.18 -18.07 4.09
CA LYS A 107 -7.61 -18.18 2.73
C LYS A 107 -6.22 -17.58 2.64
N VAL A 108 -5.96 -16.45 3.30
CA VAL A 108 -4.62 -15.85 3.35
C VAL A 108 -3.65 -16.79 4.06
N THR A 109 -4.06 -17.39 5.18
CA THR A 109 -3.23 -18.37 5.89
C THR A 109 -2.93 -19.60 5.02
N GLU A 110 -3.96 -20.16 4.38
CA GLU A 110 -3.86 -21.32 3.49
C GLU A 110 -2.94 -21.03 2.29
N ASP A 111 -3.23 -19.96 1.54
CA ASP A 111 -2.47 -19.60 0.35
C ASP A 111 -1.05 -19.14 0.70
N ARG A 112 -0.82 -18.55 1.88
CA ARG A 112 0.54 -18.30 2.38
C ARG A 112 1.29 -19.61 2.55
N ALA A 113 0.69 -20.62 3.16
CA ALA A 113 1.31 -21.92 3.43
C ALA A 113 1.48 -22.79 2.16
N TYR A 114 0.65 -22.58 1.13
CA TYR A 114 0.69 -23.31 -0.12
C TYR A 114 2.09 -23.26 -0.78
N ASN A 115 2.66 -24.40 -1.14
CA ASN A 115 4.03 -24.48 -1.69
C ASN A 115 4.19 -25.45 -2.87
N ALA A 116 3.14 -25.72 -3.65
CA ALA A 116 3.22 -26.72 -4.72
C ALA A 116 4.22 -26.37 -5.85
N HIS A 117 4.59 -25.09 -5.97
CA HIS A 117 5.41 -24.57 -7.06
C HIS A 117 6.68 -23.86 -6.57
N GLY A 118 7.18 -24.22 -5.38
CA GLY A 118 8.44 -23.71 -4.86
C GLY A 118 8.42 -22.22 -4.49
N THR A 119 7.24 -21.67 -4.17
CA THR A 119 7.11 -20.27 -3.73
C THR A 119 7.62 -20.04 -2.31
N ASN A 120 7.78 -21.09 -1.51
CA ASN A 120 8.15 -21.01 -0.10
C ASN A 120 9.40 -21.81 0.25
N PHE A 121 10.06 -21.40 1.35
CA PHE A 121 11.11 -22.15 2.01
C PHE A 121 10.54 -22.98 3.16
N GLU A 122 10.56 -24.30 3.01
CA GLU A 122 10.12 -25.21 4.06
C GLU A 122 11.04 -25.15 5.29
N GLY A 123 10.44 -25.19 6.49
CA GLY A 123 11.17 -25.10 7.75
C GLY A 123 11.79 -23.71 8.06
N CYS A 124 11.56 -22.71 7.20
CA CYS A 124 12.00 -21.33 7.46
C CYS A 124 10.95 -20.55 8.26
N ALA A 125 11.40 -19.78 9.24
CA ALA A 125 10.53 -18.85 10.00
C ALA A 125 9.88 -17.78 9.10
N GLU A 126 10.45 -17.56 7.91
CA GLU A 126 9.93 -16.66 6.89
C GLU A 126 9.63 -17.46 5.61
N PRO A 127 8.44 -18.08 5.46
CA PRO A 127 8.17 -19.01 4.37
C PRO A 127 8.29 -18.35 2.99
N ILE A 128 7.76 -17.13 2.80
CA ILE A 128 7.84 -16.42 1.52
C ILE A 128 9.17 -15.69 1.38
N TYR A 129 9.59 -14.97 2.42
CA TYR A 129 10.78 -14.11 2.32
C TYR A 129 12.09 -14.87 2.34
N GLY A 130 12.12 -16.03 3.01
CA GLY A 130 13.34 -16.76 3.27
C GLY A 130 14.32 -16.00 4.17
N PRO A 131 15.52 -16.56 4.37
CA PRO A 131 16.51 -15.98 5.29
C PRO A 131 17.05 -14.61 4.87
N LEU A 132 16.95 -14.28 3.57
CA LEU A 132 17.53 -13.05 3.01
C LEU A 132 16.49 -11.97 2.68
N PHE A 133 15.21 -12.21 2.94
CA PHE A 133 14.12 -11.33 2.51
C PHE A 133 14.21 -10.97 1.02
N LEU A 134 13.61 -9.85 0.58
CA LEU A 134 13.71 -9.44 -0.82
C LEU A 134 15.05 -8.70 -1.09
N PRO A 135 15.48 -8.60 -2.35
CA PRO A 135 16.67 -7.80 -2.68
C PRO A 135 16.50 -6.30 -2.38
N ARG A 136 15.26 -5.81 -2.44
CA ARG A 136 14.90 -4.42 -2.15
C ARG A 136 13.42 -4.30 -1.79
N LYS A 137 13.01 -3.12 -1.31
CA LYS A 137 11.59 -2.76 -1.09
C LYS A 137 10.70 -3.18 -2.26
N PHE A 138 9.54 -3.72 -1.95
CA PHE A 138 8.50 -4.10 -2.91
C PHE A 138 7.23 -3.29 -2.63
N LYS A 139 6.54 -2.84 -3.67
CA LYS A 139 5.37 -1.96 -3.55
C LYS A 139 4.22 -2.54 -4.35
N VAL A 140 3.09 -2.70 -3.68
CA VAL A 140 1.84 -3.15 -4.28
C VAL A 140 0.81 -2.02 -4.27
N GLY A 141 -0.02 -1.96 -5.30
CA GLY A 141 -1.25 -1.16 -5.36
C GLY A 141 -2.39 -1.98 -5.97
N VAL A 142 -3.61 -1.81 -5.46
CA VAL A 142 -4.83 -2.48 -5.90
C VAL A 142 -5.88 -1.40 -6.16
N THR A 143 -6.52 -1.41 -7.31
CA THR A 143 -7.52 -0.39 -7.66
C THR A 143 -8.65 -0.96 -8.51
N VAL A 144 -9.62 -0.13 -8.83
CA VAL A 144 -10.70 -0.43 -9.78
C VAL A 144 -10.41 0.25 -11.13
N PRO A 145 -11.02 -0.20 -12.23
CA PRO A 145 -10.82 0.37 -13.55
C PRO A 145 -11.12 1.88 -13.57
N GLY A 146 -10.22 2.65 -14.19
CA GLY A 146 -10.35 4.11 -14.34
C GLY A 146 -9.93 4.91 -13.11
N ASP A 147 -9.72 4.31 -11.94
CA ASP A 147 -9.25 5.02 -10.75
C ASP A 147 -7.74 4.87 -10.55
N ASN A 148 -7.00 5.95 -10.78
CA ASN A 148 -5.56 5.99 -10.59
C ASN A 148 -5.14 6.92 -9.44
N SER A 149 -5.96 7.08 -8.39
CA SER A 149 -5.59 7.84 -7.19
C SER A 149 -4.32 7.33 -6.51
N ILE A 150 -3.98 6.06 -6.72
CA ILE A 150 -2.84 5.37 -6.10
C ILE A 150 -1.57 5.39 -6.97
N ASP A 151 -1.59 6.06 -8.13
CA ASP A 151 -0.46 6.11 -9.07
C ASP A 151 0.09 4.70 -9.39
N LEU A 152 -0.82 3.83 -9.85
CA LEU A 152 -0.67 2.38 -9.98
C LEU A 152 0.62 1.99 -10.70
N LEU A 153 0.90 2.66 -11.83
CA LEU A 153 2.01 2.33 -12.73
C LEU A 153 3.40 2.57 -12.11
N THR A 154 3.50 3.18 -10.93
CA THR A 154 4.77 3.38 -10.23
C THR A 154 5.11 2.26 -9.24
N ASN A 155 4.22 1.28 -9.07
CA ASN A 155 4.38 0.16 -8.14
C ASN A 155 5.13 -1.02 -8.77
N ASP A 156 5.77 -1.84 -7.94
CA ASP A 156 6.40 -3.07 -8.43
C ASP A 156 5.32 -4.05 -8.95
N LEU A 157 4.16 -4.06 -8.28
CA LEU A 157 2.96 -4.83 -8.65
C LEU A 157 1.73 -3.91 -8.58
N GLY A 158 0.96 -3.85 -9.66
CA GLY A 158 -0.35 -3.21 -9.72
C GLY A 158 -1.43 -4.25 -10.01
N LEU A 159 -2.56 -4.18 -9.30
CA LEU A 159 -3.72 -5.04 -9.50
C LEU A 159 -4.94 -4.17 -9.81
N VAL A 160 -5.71 -4.53 -10.83
CA VAL A 160 -6.94 -3.83 -11.21
C VAL A 160 -8.08 -4.83 -11.18
N LEU A 161 -9.05 -4.63 -10.29
CA LEU A 161 -10.21 -5.51 -10.16
C LEU A 161 -11.07 -5.45 -11.42
N ILE A 162 -11.25 -6.58 -12.10
CA ILE A 162 -12.16 -6.69 -13.24
C ILE A 162 -13.46 -7.32 -12.77
N SER A 163 -14.58 -6.75 -13.22
CA SER A 163 -15.93 -7.25 -12.98
C SER A 163 -16.65 -7.44 -14.30
N ASP A 164 -17.68 -8.30 -14.32
CA ASP A 164 -18.60 -8.40 -15.46
C ASP A 164 -19.55 -7.19 -15.54
N ASP A 165 -20.37 -7.14 -16.59
CA ASP A 165 -21.36 -6.07 -16.81
C ASP A 165 -22.40 -5.94 -15.68
N ALA A 166 -22.61 -7.00 -14.89
CA ALA A 166 -23.49 -7.01 -13.72
C ALA A 166 -22.77 -6.56 -12.43
N GLY A 167 -21.48 -6.23 -12.50
CA GLY A 167 -20.66 -5.82 -11.37
C GLY A 167 -20.16 -6.98 -10.51
N LYS A 168 -20.21 -8.23 -11.00
CA LYS A 168 -19.65 -9.39 -10.31
C LYS A 168 -18.13 -9.44 -10.52
N PRO A 169 -17.33 -9.50 -9.46
CA PRO A 169 -15.88 -9.67 -9.55
C PRO A 169 -15.49 -10.94 -10.32
N LEU A 170 -14.61 -10.80 -11.31
CA LEU A 170 -14.04 -11.90 -12.10
C LEU A 170 -12.61 -12.22 -11.66
N GLY A 171 -11.80 -11.19 -11.43
CA GLY A 171 -10.39 -11.35 -11.12
C GLY A 171 -9.62 -10.05 -11.25
N TYR A 172 -8.33 -10.15 -11.55
CA TYR A 172 -7.43 -9.00 -11.59
C TYR A 172 -6.58 -8.95 -12.84
N ASP A 173 -6.60 -7.79 -13.50
CA ASP A 173 -5.53 -7.41 -14.41
C ASP A 173 -4.29 -7.01 -13.62
N ILE A 174 -3.13 -7.46 -14.09
CA ILE A 174 -1.86 -7.36 -13.37
C ILE A 174 -0.87 -6.51 -14.17
N TYR A 175 -0.26 -5.54 -13.49
CA TYR A 175 0.89 -4.76 -13.98
C TYR A 175 2.13 -5.07 -13.15
N VAL A 176 3.32 -5.08 -13.78
CA VAL A 176 4.59 -5.31 -13.06
C VAL A 176 5.74 -4.39 -13.48
N GLY A 177 6.64 -4.12 -12.54
CA GLY A 177 7.93 -3.49 -12.79
C GLY A 177 7.92 -1.97 -12.86
N GLY A 178 7.00 -1.29 -12.17
CA GLY A 178 7.05 0.16 -12.00
C GLY A 178 8.09 0.60 -10.95
N GLY A 179 8.53 1.85 -11.05
CA GLY A 179 9.27 2.49 -9.95
C GLY A 179 10.07 3.73 -10.32
N MET A 180 10.03 4.73 -9.46
CA MET A 180 10.58 6.07 -9.71
C MET A 180 12.08 6.25 -9.41
N GLY A 181 12.65 5.44 -8.52
CA GLY A 181 14.00 5.70 -7.99
C GLY A 181 15.10 5.69 -9.06
N ARG A 182 15.88 6.77 -9.14
CA ARG A 182 17.02 6.95 -10.07
C ARG A 182 18.12 7.77 -9.40
N SER A 183 19.33 7.74 -9.96
CA SER A 183 20.47 8.55 -9.54
C SER A 183 20.83 9.57 -10.62
N HIS A 184 21.09 10.83 -10.22
CA HIS A 184 21.58 11.86 -11.15
C HIS A 184 22.89 11.43 -11.81
N GLY A 185 23.03 11.71 -13.10
CA GLY A 185 24.21 11.36 -13.88
C GLY A 185 24.44 9.86 -14.12
N LYS A 186 23.51 8.98 -13.73
CA LYS A 186 23.62 7.52 -13.96
C LYS A 186 22.49 7.00 -14.84
N ALA A 187 22.76 6.89 -16.14
CA ALA A 187 21.81 6.39 -17.13
C ALA A 187 21.32 4.96 -16.85
N THR A 188 22.14 4.14 -16.19
CA THR A 188 21.77 2.77 -15.75
C THR A 188 20.73 2.73 -14.63
N THR A 189 20.28 3.88 -14.12
CA THR A 189 19.18 3.99 -13.16
C THR A 189 18.11 4.94 -13.70
N PHE A 190 16.89 4.44 -13.90
CA PHE A 190 15.83 5.16 -14.60
C PHE A 190 14.48 4.94 -13.94
N ALA A 191 13.56 5.90 -14.06
CA ALA A 191 12.16 5.66 -13.71
C ALA A 191 11.52 4.75 -14.78
N ARG A 192 10.59 3.89 -14.39
CA ARG A 192 9.90 2.97 -15.31
C ARG A 192 8.43 2.87 -14.90
N ILE A 193 7.53 2.82 -15.88
CA ILE A 193 6.12 2.48 -15.69
C ILE A 193 5.96 0.95 -15.66
N ALA A 194 5.00 0.46 -14.89
CA ALA A 194 4.67 -0.96 -14.87
C ALA A 194 4.08 -1.39 -16.24
N GLU A 195 4.38 -2.61 -16.68
CA GLU A 195 3.89 -3.18 -17.94
C GLU A 195 2.79 -4.22 -17.67
N PRO A 196 1.78 -4.34 -18.56
CA PRO A 196 0.75 -5.38 -18.46
C PRO A 196 1.36 -6.79 -18.46
N LEU A 197 1.09 -7.56 -17.41
CA LEU A 197 1.51 -8.95 -17.30
C LEU A 197 0.46 -9.90 -17.88
N GLY A 198 -0.80 -9.71 -17.50
CA GLY A 198 -1.93 -10.57 -17.85
C GLY A 198 -3.03 -10.48 -16.79
N PHE A 199 -3.99 -11.39 -16.86
CA PHE A 199 -5.13 -11.51 -15.95
C PHE A 199 -5.06 -12.79 -15.12
N CYS A 200 -5.51 -12.76 -13.86
CA CYS A 200 -5.76 -13.95 -13.05
C CYS A 200 -7.16 -13.93 -12.44
N ASP A 201 -7.73 -15.12 -12.20
CA ASP A 201 -9.04 -15.26 -11.58
C ASP A 201 -9.02 -14.75 -10.13
N LEU A 202 -10.19 -14.39 -9.60
CA LEU A 202 -10.34 -13.83 -8.26
C LEU A 202 -9.69 -14.68 -7.16
N ASP A 203 -9.91 -15.99 -7.22
CA ASP A 203 -9.41 -16.94 -6.21
C ASP A 203 -7.90 -17.17 -6.28
N ASP A 204 -7.25 -16.74 -7.37
CA ASP A 204 -5.83 -16.94 -7.63
C ASP A 204 -4.94 -15.78 -7.22
N VAL A 205 -5.53 -14.65 -6.82
CA VAL A 205 -4.79 -13.40 -6.63
C VAL A 205 -3.61 -13.54 -5.67
N PHE A 206 -3.75 -14.30 -4.58
CA PHE A 206 -2.65 -14.52 -3.62
C PHE A 206 -1.53 -15.39 -4.20
N HIS A 207 -1.87 -16.40 -4.99
CA HIS A 207 -0.88 -17.22 -5.68
C HIS A 207 -0.14 -16.44 -6.76
N ALA A 208 -0.84 -15.60 -7.53
CA ALA A 208 -0.23 -14.70 -8.51
C ALA A 208 0.73 -13.70 -7.84
N VAL A 209 0.30 -13.06 -6.74
CA VAL A 209 1.14 -12.15 -5.93
C VAL A 209 2.40 -12.88 -5.43
N LYS A 210 2.24 -14.06 -4.81
CA LYS A 210 3.37 -14.87 -4.33
C LYS A 210 4.34 -15.24 -5.44
N ALA A 211 3.82 -15.64 -6.61
CA ALA A 211 4.65 -15.98 -7.75
C ALA A 211 5.52 -14.80 -8.20
N ILE A 212 4.94 -13.61 -8.35
CA ILE A 212 5.66 -12.39 -8.74
C ILE A 212 6.71 -12.00 -7.69
N VAL A 213 6.37 -12.12 -6.40
CA VAL A 213 7.30 -11.88 -5.29
C VAL A 213 8.43 -12.90 -5.30
N ALA A 214 8.16 -14.19 -5.58
CA ALA A 214 9.18 -15.23 -5.68
C ALA A 214 10.15 -14.96 -6.84
N VAL A 215 9.65 -14.53 -8.02
CA VAL A 215 10.53 -14.12 -9.13
C VAL A 215 11.47 -12.99 -8.69
N GLN A 216 10.95 -11.95 -8.04
CA GLN A 216 11.77 -10.85 -7.54
C GLN A 216 12.77 -11.32 -6.46
N ARG A 217 12.35 -12.22 -5.57
CA ARG A 217 13.17 -12.74 -4.47
C ARG A 217 14.36 -13.54 -4.97
N ASP A 218 14.13 -14.37 -5.98
CA ASP A 218 15.08 -15.38 -6.45
C ASP A 218 15.99 -14.83 -7.56
N TYR A 219 15.49 -13.93 -8.40
CA TYR A 219 16.22 -13.41 -9.56
C TYR A 219 16.57 -11.93 -9.48
N GLY A 220 16.02 -11.19 -8.51
CA GLY A 220 16.39 -9.78 -8.32
C GLY A 220 17.84 -9.67 -7.81
N ARG A 221 18.60 -8.75 -8.41
CA ARG A 221 20.02 -8.52 -8.09
C ARG A 221 20.24 -8.16 -6.62
N ARG A 222 21.22 -8.82 -5.99
CA ARG A 222 21.67 -8.54 -4.60
C ARG A 222 23.08 -7.98 -4.52
N ASP A 223 23.79 -7.92 -5.63
CA ASP A 223 25.15 -7.40 -5.77
C ASP A 223 25.19 -5.87 -5.87
N ASP A 224 24.22 -5.25 -6.57
CA ASP A 224 24.04 -3.79 -6.61
C ASP A 224 22.62 -3.37 -6.21
N ARG A 225 22.49 -2.78 -5.01
CA ARG A 225 21.22 -2.26 -4.47
C ARG A 225 20.58 -1.18 -5.36
N LYS A 226 21.34 -0.49 -6.20
CA LYS A 226 20.79 0.51 -7.15
C LYS A 226 20.04 -0.15 -8.30
N GLN A 227 20.31 -1.42 -8.57
CA GLN A 227 19.67 -2.24 -9.61
C GLN A 227 18.81 -3.38 -9.03
N ALA A 228 18.60 -3.41 -7.72
CA ALA A 228 17.89 -4.51 -7.03
C ALA A 228 16.34 -4.46 -7.10
N ARG A 229 15.74 -3.43 -7.71
CA ARG A 229 14.27 -3.31 -7.82
C ARG A 229 13.74 -4.10 -9.00
N LEU A 230 12.51 -4.61 -8.89
CA LEU A 230 11.85 -5.44 -9.90
C LEU A 230 11.88 -4.82 -11.30
N LYS A 231 11.72 -3.50 -11.41
CA LYS A 231 11.77 -2.79 -12.70
C LYS A 231 13.02 -3.08 -13.54
N TYR A 232 14.18 -3.34 -12.92
CA TYR A 232 15.41 -3.64 -13.64
C TYR A 232 15.40 -5.09 -14.15
N LEU A 233 14.92 -6.02 -13.33
CA LEU A 233 14.72 -7.41 -13.73
C LEU A 233 13.74 -7.51 -14.92
N VAL A 234 12.60 -6.82 -14.84
CA VAL A 234 11.63 -6.80 -15.96
C VAL A 234 12.22 -6.10 -17.19
N SER A 235 12.97 -5.01 -17.01
CA SER A 235 13.64 -4.32 -18.12
C SER A 235 14.72 -5.18 -18.80
N GLU A 236 15.43 -6.02 -18.04
CA GLU A 236 16.50 -6.88 -18.55
C GLU A 236 15.94 -8.13 -19.23
N TRP A 237 14.91 -8.73 -18.65
CA TRP A 237 14.31 -9.96 -19.16
C TRP A 237 13.30 -9.72 -20.29
N GLY A 238 12.66 -8.55 -20.30
CA GLY A 238 11.43 -8.34 -21.06
C GLY A 238 10.23 -9.00 -20.39
N ILE A 239 9.03 -8.53 -20.72
CA ILE A 239 7.78 -8.97 -20.08
C ILE A 239 7.47 -10.45 -20.35
N ASP A 240 7.80 -10.98 -21.52
CA ASP A 240 7.46 -12.36 -21.89
C ASP A 240 8.25 -13.41 -21.11
N LYS A 241 9.56 -13.18 -20.94
CA LYS A 241 10.40 -14.04 -20.09
C LYS A 241 9.96 -13.92 -18.63
N PHE A 242 9.71 -12.70 -18.15
CA PHE A 242 9.20 -12.49 -16.80
C PHE A 242 7.89 -13.25 -16.56
N ARG A 243 6.93 -13.13 -17.48
CA ARG A 243 5.66 -13.86 -17.45
C ARG A 243 5.88 -15.37 -17.36
N THR A 244 6.72 -15.92 -18.22
CA THR A 244 7.00 -17.37 -18.24
C THR A 244 7.51 -17.88 -16.90
N VAL A 245 8.42 -17.13 -16.25
CA VAL A 245 8.97 -17.53 -14.94
C VAL A 245 7.94 -17.31 -13.83
N ALA A 246 7.14 -16.23 -13.88
CA ALA A 246 6.06 -16.02 -12.93
C ALA A 246 4.99 -17.13 -13.03
N GLU A 247 4.63 -17.56 -14.24
CA GLU A 247 3.70 -18.68 -14.49
C GLU A 247 4.22 -20.01 -13.93
N TYR A 248 5.54 -20.22 -13.91
CA TYR A 248 6.13 -21.39 -13.28
C TYR A 248 5.84 -21.43 -11.77
N TYR A 249 6.07 -20.34 -11.04
CA TYR A 249 5.74 -20.25 -9.62
C TYR A 249 4.23 -20.17 -9.35
N PHE A 250 3.46 -19.65 -10.31
CA PHE A 250 2.01 -19.57 -10.21
C PHE A 250 1.34 -20.93 -10.43
N GLY A 251 1.97 -21.82 -11.21
CA GLY A 251 1.45 -23.14 -11.53
C GLY A 251 0.47 -23.17 -12.71
N LYS A 252 0.14 -22.01 -13.28
CA LYS A 252 -0.74 -21.88 -14.45
C LYS A 252 -0.37 -20.64 -15.28
N LYS A 253 -1.00 -20.51 -16.45
CA LYS A 253 -0.82 -19.36 -17.34
C LYS A 253 -1.63 -18.16 -16.87
N PHE A 254 -1.08 -16.96 -17.04
CA PHE A 254 -1.89 -15.75 -16.96
C PHE A 254 -2.77 -15.68 -18.22
N GLN A 255 -4.02 -15.28 -18.04
CA GLN A 255 -4.91 -15.03 -19.17
C GLN A 255 -4.54 -13.70 -19.85
N PRO A 256 -4.99 -13.45 -21.09
CA PRO A 256 -4.78 -12.17 -21.74
C PRO A 256 -5.27 -11.01 -20.88
N PHE A 257 -4.46 -9.95 -20.81
CA PHE A 257 -4.80 -8.71 -20.13
C PHE A 257 -6.06 -8.09 -20.77
N LEU A 258 -6.99 -7.60 -19.96
CA LEU A 258 -8.26 -7.07 -20.44
C LEU A 258 -8.19 -5.57 -20.73
N GLU A 259 -9.08 -5.07 -21.58
CA GLU A 259 -9.11 -3.65 -21.91
C GLU A 259 -9.61 -2.84 -20.71
N LEU A 260 -8.88 -1.78 -20.37
CA LEU A 260 -9.22 -0.88 -19.27
C LEU A 260 -9.66 0.48 -19.82
N PRO A 261 -10.61 1.16 -19.14
CA PRO A 261 -10.94 2.53 -19.44
C PRO A 261 -9.74 3.45 -19.16
N GLU A 262 -9.83 4.68 -19.64
CA GLU A 262 -8.81 5.70 -19.38
C GLU A 262 -8.68 5.98 -17.87
N TRP A 263 -7.44 6.19 -17.42
CA TRP A 263 -7.13 6.46 -16.02
C TRP A 263 -7.47 7.90 -15.64
N GLU A 264 -8.23 8.05 -14.56
CA GLU A 264 -8.54 9.33 -13.94
C GLU A 264 -7.81 9.47 -12.59
N PHE A 265 -7.19 10.63 -12.36
CA PHE A 265 -6.70 10.96 -11.02
C PHE A 265 -7.86 11.45 -10.15
N LYS A 266 -8.15 10.71 -9.07
CA LYS A 266 -9.17 11.08 -8.09
C LYS A 266 -8.52 11.61 -6.82
N SER A 267 -8.73 12.90 -6.53
CA SER A 267 -8.16 13.55 -5.36
C SER A 267 -8.88 13.18 -4.06
N TYR A 268 -10.17 12.85 -4.13
CA TYR A 268 -11.04 12.62 -2.97
C TYR A 268 -11.15 13.81 -2.00
N LEU A 269 -10.97 15.04 -2.49
CA LEU A 269 -11.12 16.24 -1.69
C LEU A 269 -12.58 16.71 -1.58
N GLY A 270 -12.93 17.33 -0.45
CA GLY A 270 -14.26 17.89 -0.23
C GLY A 270 -15.29 16.87 0.25
N TRP A 271 -16.55 17.29 0.25
CA TRP A 271 -17.69 16.46 0.68
C TRP A 271 -18.00 15.37 -0.35
N MET A 272 -18.11 14.13 0.12
CA MET A 272 -18.41 12.94 -0.68
C MET A 272 -19.52 12.13 -0.01
N ASP A 273 -20.54 11.75 -0.77
CA ASP A 273 -21.55 10.81 -0.31
C ASP A 273 -20.95 9.40 -0.24
N GLN A 274 -21.11 8.72 0.89
CA GLN A 274 -20.68 7.33 1.06
C GLN A 274 -21.70 6.34 0.46
N GLY A 275 -22.94 6.76 0.20
CA GLY A 275 -24.00 5.89 -0.29
C GLY A 275 -24.71 5.06 0.79
N ASP A 276 -24.43 5.31 2.08
CA ASP A 276 -25.14 4.77 3.25
C ASP A 276 -25.88 5.88 4.05
N GLY A 277 -26.08 7.05 3.43
CA GLY A 277 -26.63 8.24 4.08
C GLY A 277 -25.64 8.99 4.97
N LYS A 278 -24.36 8.60 4.99
CA LYS A 278 -23.28 9.35 5.63
C LYS A 278 -22.39 10.03 4.59
N TRP A 279 -21.66 11.04 5.07
CA TRP A 279 -20.73 11.80 4.26
C TRP A 279 -19.30 11.60 4.74
N ALA A 280 -18.37 11.53 3.80
CA ALA A 280 -16.94 11.72 4.04
C ALA A 280 -16.52 13.14 3.65
N TYR A 281 -15.51 13.67 4.31
CA TYR A 281 -14.86 14.91 3.89
C TYR A 281 -13.36 14.68 3.70
N GLY A 282 -12.87 14.88 2.49
CA GLY A 282 -11.44 14.82 2.18
C GLY A 282 -10.74 16.14 2.50
N VAL A 283 -9.85 16.10 3.47
CA VAL A 283 -9.09 17.27 3.92
C VAL A 283 -7.85 17.45 3.05
N PHE A 284 -7.68 18.64 2.49
CA PHE A 284 -6.42 19.04 1.85
C PHE A 284 -5.38 19.39 2.92
N VAL A 285 -4.28 18.65 2.95
CA VAL A 285 -3.16 18.90 3.86
C VAL A 285 -1.91 19.23 3.06
N THR A 286 -1.46 20.49 3.14
CA THR A 286 -0.13 20.87 2.63
C THR A 286 0.94 20.26 3.52
N VAL A 287 1.91 19.57 2.93
CA VAL A 287 3.06 19.15 3.71
C VAL A 287 4.19 20.13 3.50
N ARG A 288 4.53 20.85 4.58
CA ARG A 288 5.72 21.68 4.65
C ARG A 288 6.93 20.79 4.95
N ASP A 289 7.95 20.84 4.09
CA ASP A 289 9.24 20.22 4.40
C ASP A 289 9.88 21.00 5.57
N GLY A 290 10.18 20.29 6.66
CA GLY A 290 10.65 20.85 7.94
C GLY A 290 12.10 21.37 7.93
N GLY A 291 12.49 22.16 6.94
CA GLY A 291 13.73 22.95 6.98
C GLY A 291 13.53 24.30 7.71
N PRO A 292 14.58 24.89 8.29
CA PRO A 292 14.50 26.15 9.04
C PRO A 292 14.06 27.38 8.22
N GLU A 293 13.96 27.26 6.89
CA GLU A 293 13.60 28.37 5.99
C GLU A 293 12.39 28.10 5.07
N GLY A 294 11.45 27.23 5.45
CA GLY A 294 10.10 27.20 4.86
C GLY A 294 10.04 27.30 3.32
N ARG A 295 10.77 26.45 2.58
CA ARG A 295 10.66 26.38 1.11
C ARG A 295 9.99 25.09 0.67
N GLY A 296 8.81 25.27 0.04
CA GLY A 296 8.15 24.28 -0.81
C GLY A 296 6.93 23.63 -0.17
N ASP A 297 5.76 23.82 -0.80
CA ASP A 297 4.59 22.99 -0.57
C ASP A 297 4.82 21.63 -1.23
N GLY A 298 4.95 20.58 -0.43
CA GLY A 298 5.01 19.19 -0.88
C GLY A 298 3.62 18.61 -1.19
N PRO A 299 3.55 17.41 -1.78
CA PRO A 299 2.30 16.82 -2.25
C PRO A 299 1.27 16.66 -1.13
N ALA A 300 0.02 16.94 -1.48
CA ALA A 300 -1.13 16.87 -0.60
C ALA A 300 -1.42 15.43 -0.18
N ALA A 301 -1.82 15.26 1.07
CA ALA A 301 -2.38 14.00 1.54
C ALA A 301 -3.82 14.21 1.95
N VAL A 302 -4.66 13.21 1.66
CA VAL A 302 -6.09 13.24 1.97
C VAL A 302 -6.35 12.33 3.15
N CYS A 303 -6.96 12.88 4.19
CA CYS A 303 -7.57 12.13 5.28
C CYS A 303 -9.09 12.27 5.12
N ALA A 304 -9.80 11.15 5.03
CA ALA A 304 -11.26 11.14 5.04
C ALA A 304 -11.73 11.15 6.50
N ALA A 305 -12.26 12.29 6.96
CA ALA A 305 -12.95 12.36 8.25
C ALA A 305 -14.42 11.96 8.07
N ARG A 306 -14.95 11.17 9.01
CA ARG A 306 -16.37 10.74 9.01
C ARG A 306 -17.20 11.79 9.76
N ALA A 307 -18.13 12.44 9.07
CA ALA A 307 -19.09 13.34 9.73
C ALA A 307 -20.43 12.60 9.92
N ASN A 308 -20.88 12.47 11.16
CA ASN A 308 -22.26 12.08 11.43
C ASN A 308 -23.15 13.34 11.30
N ARG A 309 -24.23 13.24 10.50
CA ARG A 309 -25.33 14.20 10.32
C ARG A 309 -25.07 15.65 10.74
N ILE A 310 -24.98 16.57 9.77
CA ILE A 310 -25.36 17.96 9.99
C ILE A 310 -26.89 17.98 10.14
N GLY A 311 -27.36 17.72 11.35
CA GLY A 311 -28.75 17.98 11.73
C GLY A 311 -28.93 19.49 11.85
N SER A 312 -29.94 20.01 11.13
CA SER A 312 -30.47 21.35 11.27
C SER A 312 -30.59 21.77 12.75
N LEU A 313 -29.65 22.59 13.22
CA LEU A 313 -29.83 23.43 14.41
C LEU A 313 -30.16 24.84 13.93
N ALA A 314 -31.40 25.01 13.49
CA ALA A 314 -32.06 26.28 13.62
C ALA A 314 -32.38 26.47 15.11
N GLY A 315 -31.69 27.41 15.76
CA GLY A 315 -32.06 27.94 17.08
C GLY A 315 -31.00 27.76 18.18
N GLY A 316 -30.41 28.89 18.60
CA GLY A 316 -29.69 29.03 19.87
C GLY A 316 -28.18 29.20 19.71
N GLY A 317 -27.73 30.44 19.56
CA GLY A 317 -26.31 30.77 19.42
C GLY A 317 -25.55 30.77 20.74
N VAL A 318 -24.25 30.47 20.66
CA VAL A 318 -23.14 31.24 21.28
C VAL A 318 -21.95 31.09 20.34
N GLY A 319 -21.35 32.23 19.96
CA GLY A 319 -20.39 32.34 18.87
C GLY A 319 -18.99 31.76 19.13
N ALA A 320 -18.33 31.40 18.03
CA ALA A 320 -16.88 31.43 17.91
C ALA A 320 -16.57 32.24 16.65
N GLU A 321 -16.10 33.48 16.85
CA GLU A 321 -15.59 34.33 15.79
C GLU A 321 -14.33 33.70 15.18
N LEU A 322 -14.42 33.24 13.94
CA LEU A 322 -13.25 33.10 13.06
C LEU A 322 -13.19 34.37 12.20
N GLY A 323 -12.29 35.27 12.59
CA GLY A 323 -12.04 36.53 11.93
C GLY A 323 -11.72 36.35 10.44
N ALA A 324 -12.61 36.87 9.60
CA ALA A 324 -12.37 37.06 8.19
C ALA A 324 -11.40 38.25 7.99
N HIS A 325 -10.22 37.98 7.44
CA HIS A 325 -9.43 39.00 6.76
C HIS A 325 -8.95 38.50 5.41
N ALA A 326 -9.84 38.63 4.43
CA ALA A 326 -9.50 38.61 3.02
C ALA A 326 -10.35 39.68 2.31
N ARG A 327 -9.72 40.81 1.93
CA ARG A 327 -9.85 41.49 0.61
C ARG A 327 -9.21 42.89 0.61
N ARG A 328 -8.73 43.26 -0.59
CA ARG A 328 -8.04 44.49 -1.06
C ARG A 328 -6.52 44.37 -0.88
N ARG A 329 -5.70 44.26 -1.92
CA ARG A 329 -5.81 44.59 -3.35
C ARG A 329 -5.13 43.52 -4.19
#